data_AF-A0A317L0F0-F1
#
_entry.id   AF-A0A317L0F0-F1
#
_cell.length_a   1.000
_cell.length_b   1.000
_cell.length_c   1.000
_cell.angle_alpha   90.00
_cell.angle_beta   90.00
_cell.angle_gamma   90.00
#
_symmetry.space_group_name_H-M   'P 1'
#
loop_
_entity.id
_entity.type
_entity.pdbx_description
1 polymer ?
#
loop_
_entity_poly.entity_id
_entity_poly.type
_entity_poly.pdbx_seq_one_letter_code
_entity_poly.pdbx_strand_id
1 'polypeptide(L)'
;MLNNQKGFTLIEMLIVLAVISLLLILFIPNLAEKSSSIQDKGCDALLELAENQLIAFKLDNQKSITSAQDLKTKNYLKSITCNNGTKKLEYISDEATPSFRIVDVAN
;
A
#
# COMPACT_ATOMS: atom_id res chain seq x y z
N MET A 1 -0.05 -50.94 35.71
CA MET A 1 0.18 -49.50 35.88
C MET A 1 -0.67 -48.78 34.84
N LEU A 2 -1.89 -48.35 35.20
CA LEU A 2 -2.71 -47.55 34.27
C LEU A 2 -2.45 -46.07 34.56
N ASN A 3 -1.71 -45.41 33.68
CA ASN A 3 -1.49 -43.98 33.73
C ASN A 3 -2.80 -43.27 33.37
N ASN A 4 -3.36 -42.56 34.35
CA ASN A 4 -4.56 -41.76 34.24
C ASN A 4 -4.26 -40.47 33.45
N GLN A 5 -4.25 -40.55 32.12
CA GLN A 5 -4.12 -39.39 31.25
C GLN A 5 -5.48 -38.68 31.18
N LYS A 6 -5.74 -37.79 32.14
CA LYS A 6 -6.86 -36.84 32.09
C LYS A 6 -6.56 -35.78 31.02
N GLY A 7 -6.76 -36.15 29.76
CA GLY A 7 -6.59 -35.26 28.61
C GLY A 7 -7.84 -34.43 28.34
N PHE A 8 -7.62 -33.17 28.01
CA PHE A 8 -8.51 -32.18 27.38
C PHE A 8 -10.01 -32.51 27.39
N THR A 9 -10.75 -31.80 28.24
CA THR A 9 -12.22 -31.87 28.20
C THR A 9 -12.79 -31.05 27.04
N LEU A 10 -14.00 -31.39 26.57
CA LEU A 10 -14.70 -30.57 25.57
C LEU A 10 -14.88 -29.11 26.04
N ILE A 11 -15.09 -28.91 27.34
CA ILE A 11 -15.22 -27.59 27.96
C ILE A 11 -13.92 -26.78 27.80
N GLU A 12 -12.77 -27.44 27.91
CA GLU A 12 -11.45 -26.81 27.76
C GLU A 12 -11.25 -26.28 26.33
N MET A 13 -11.66 -27.04 25.32
CA MET A 13 -11.63 -26.58 23.93
C MET A 13 -12.60 -25.42 23.66
N LEU A 14 -13.77 -25.41 24.31
CA LEU A 14 -14.72 -24.29 24.21
C LEU A 14 -14.18 -23.00 24.81
N ILE A 15 -13.56 -23.07 25.99
CA ILE A 15 -12.95 -21.90 26.64
C ILE A 15 -11.79 -21.36 25.79
N VAL A 16 -10.96 -22.24 25.23
CA VAL A 16 -9.84 -21.83 24.35
C VAL A 16 -10.36 -21.10 23.10
N LEU A 17 -11.39 -21.62 22.43
CA LEU A 17 -11.98 -20.96 21.26
C LEU A 17 -12.61 -19.61 21.62
N ALA A 18 -13.24 -19.50 22.79
CA ALA A 18 -13.81 -18.25 23.28
C ALA A 18 -12.75 -17.19 23.60
N VAL A 19 -11.60 -17.59 24.15
CA VAL A 19 -10.49 -16.65 24.40
C VAL A 19 -9.84 -16.21 23.09
N ILE A 20 -9.61 -17.13 22.15
CA ILE A 20 -9.02 -16.79 20.83
C ILE A 20 -9.94 -15.81 20.06
N SER A 21 -11.26 -16.01 20.07
CA SER A 21 -12.18 -15.12 19.38
C SER A 21 -12.16 -13.70 19.96
N LEU A 22 -12.10 -13.56 21.29
CA LEU A 22 -11.96 -12.26 21.96
C LEU A 22 -10.64 -11.56 21.56
N LEU A 23 -9.52 -12.31 21.52
CA LEU A 23 -8.23 -11.77 21.10
C LEU A 23 -8.25 -11.30 19.64
N LEU A 24 -8.89 -12.05 18.72
CA LEU A 24 -9.01 -11.67 17.31
C LEU A 24 -9.78 -10.36 17.13
N ILE A 25 -10.88 -10.17 17.85
CA ILE A 25 -11.68 -8.93 17.79
C ILE A 25 -10.84 -7.72 18.20
N LEU A 26 -9.97 -7.85 19.20
CA LEU A 26 -9.06 -6.77 19.63
C LEU A 26 -7.90 -6.55 18.65
N PHE A 27 -7.44 -7.60 17.97
CA PHE A 27 -6.26 -7.53 17.09
C PHE A 27 -6.58 -7.00 15.68
N ILE A 28 -7.74 -7.36 15.12
CA ILE A 28 -8.19 -6.93 13.78
C ILE A 28 -8.18 -5.40 13.58
N PRO A 29 -8.75 -4.56 14.48
CA PRO A 29 -8.79 -3.11 14.26
C PRO A 29 -7.39 -2.50 14.17
N ASN A 30 -6.47 -2.93 15.05
CA ASN A 30 -5.09 -2.46 15.06
C ASN A 30 -4.30 -2.89 13.80
N LEU A 31 -4.60 -4.08 13.26
CA LEU A 31 -4.00 -4.55 12.02
C LEU A 31 -4.52 -3.79 10.78
N ALA A 32 -5.83 -3.51 10.73
CA ALA A 32 -6.45 -2.79 9.63
C ALA A 32 -5.91 -1.34 9.50
N GLU A 33 -5.79 -0.61 10.62
CA GLU A 33 -5.22 0.75 10.63
C GLU A 33 -3.77 0.79 10.14
N LYS A 34 -2.94 -0.18 10.58
CA LYS A 34 -1.55 -0.30 10.10
C LYS A 34 -1.49 -0.59 8.61
N SER A 35 -2.37 -1.44 8.10
CA SER A 35 -2.45 -1.76 6.67
C SER A 35 -2.78 -0.54 5.82
N SER A 36 -3.74 0.30 6.25
CA SER A 36 -4.07 1.55 5.55
C SER A 36 -2.89 2.52 5.55
N SER A 37 -2.29 2.74 6.73
CA SER A 37 -1.14 3.66 6.84
C SER A 37 0.06 3.22 5.99
N ILE A 38 0.31 1.91 5.87
CA ILE A 38 1.35 1.38 5.00
C ILE A 38 1.03 1.65 3.52
N GLN A 39 -0.23 1.52 3.11
CA GLN A 39 -0.65 1.82 1.75
C GLN A 39 -0.49 3.31 1.41
N ASP A 40 -0.85 4.20 2.34
CA ASP A 40 -0.68 5.65 2.17
C ASP A 40 0.80 6.03 2.05
N LYS A 41 1.66 5.51 2.95
CA LYS A 41 3.11 5.70 2.85
C LYS A 41 3.70 5.12 1.57
N GLY A 42 3.12 4.04 1.06
CA GLY A 42 3.49 3.47 -0.24
C GLY A 42 3.14 4.40 -1.41
N CYS A 43 2.02 5.12 -1.33
CA CYS A 43 1.67 6.17 -2.30
C CYS A 43 2.65 7.35 -2.23
N ASP A 44 3.04 7.78 -1.03
CA ASP A 44 4.02 8.86 -0.84
C ASP A 44 5.39 8.48 -1.43
N ALA A 45 5.85 7.26 -1.17
CA ALA A 45 7.09 6.74 -1.74
C ALA A 45 7.02 6.61 -3.28
N LEU A 46 5.85 6.30 -3.84
CA LEU A 46 5.65 6.29 -5.29
C LEU A 46 5.77 7.69 -5.88
N LEU A 47 5.29 8.72 -5.19
CA LEU A 47 5.40 10.12 -5.60
C LEU A 47 6.87 10.58 -5.61
N GLU A 48 7.60 10.29 -4.53
CA GLU A 48 9.04 10.59 -4.45
C GLU A 48 9.84 9.84 -5.53
N LEU A 49 9.52 8.57 -5.78
CA LEU A 49 10.13 7.80 -6.85
C LEU A 49 9.83 8.44 -8.22
N ALA A 50 8.59 8.86 -8.47
CA ALA A 50 8.22 9.50 -9.72
C ALA A 50 8.97 10.81 -9.96
N GLU A 51 9.15 11.63 -8.93
CA GLU A 51 9.95 12.86 -9.01
C GLU A 51 11.41 12.58 -9.36
N ASN A 52 12.02 11.59 -8.70
CA ASN A 52 13.38 11.16 -9.00
C ASN A 52 13.52 10.64 -10.43
N GLN A 53 12.54 9.86 -10.90
CA GLN A 53 12.53 9.30 -12.24
C GLN A 53 12.25 10.35 -13.32
N LEU A 54 11.50 11.40 -13.01
CA LEU A 54 11.33 12.56 -13.88
C LEU A 54 12.65 13.31 -14.08
N ILE A 55 13.45 13.47 -13.03
CA ILE A 55 14.77 14.10 -13.12
C ILE A 55 15.68 13.25 -14.03
N ALA A 56 15.73 11.94 -13.82
CA ALA A 56 16.49 11.02 -14.69
C ALA A 56 16.04 11.11 -16.15
N PHE A 57 14.74 11.11 -16.41
CA PHE A 57 14.20 11.27 -17.77
C PHE A 57 14.64 12.57 -18.44
N LYS A 58 14.61 13.69 -17.69
CA LYS A 58 15.04 15.01 -18.19
C LYS A 58 16.53 15.02 -18.55
N LEU A 59 17.38 14.34 -17.77
CA LEU A 59 18.80 14.20 -18.06
C LEU A 59 19.04 13.41 -19.35
N ASP A 60 18.30 12.31 -19.55
CA ASP A 60 18.50 11.42 -20.70
C ASP A 60 17.92 11.97 -22.01
N ASN A 61 16.76 12.64 -21.96
CA ASN A 61 15.98 12.97 -23.16
C ASN A 61 15.97 14.47 -23.50
N GLN A 62 16.53 15.33 -22.64
CA GLN A 62 16.51 16.81 -22.76
C GLN A 62 15.10 17.40 -23.01
N LYS A 63 14.05 16.62 -22.73
CA LYS A 63 12.63 16.95 -22.94
C LYS A 63 11.86 16.70 -21.65
N SER A 64 10.83 17.50 -21.43
CA SER A 64 9.87 17.27 -20.35
C SER A 64 8.82 16.23 -20.76
N ILE A 65 8.29 15.51 -19.79
CA ILE A 65 7.12 14.63 -20.00
C ILE A 65 5.84 15.49 -20.12
N THR A 66 4.83 14.99 -20.83
CA THR A 66 3.49 15.59 -20.86
C THR A 66 2.50 14.81 -19.99
N SER A 67 2.82 13.55 -19.66
CA SER A 67 2.00 12.73 -18.77
C SER A 67 2.85 11.79 -17.91
N ALA A 68 2.35 11.43 -16.73
CA ALA A 68 2.94 10.38 -15.88
C ALA A 68 3.03 9.02 -16.62
N GLN A 69 2.19 8.81 -17.64
CA GLN A 69 2.19 7.62 -18.47
C GLN A 69 3.45 7.52 -19.37
N ASP A 70 4.11 8.64 -19.67
CA ASP A 70 5.35 8.64 -20.46
C ASP A 70 6.47 7.93 -19.70
N LEU A 71 6.52 8.13 -18.37
CA LEU A 71 7.48 7.45 -17.50
C LEU A 71 7.21 5.94 -17.41
N LYS A 72 5.94 5.52 -17.45
CA LYS A 72 5.59 4.09 -17.51
C LYS A 72 5.99 3.47 -18.85
N THR A 73 5.69 4.16 -19.95
CA THR A 73 5.92 3.65 -21.31
C THR A 73 7.42 3.54 -21.62
N LYS A 74 8.22 4.45 -21.07
CA LYS A 74 9.69 4.42 -21.19
C LYS A 74 10.39 3.62 -20.09
N ASN A 75 9.66 2.80 -19.32
CA ASN A 75 10.17 1.93 -18.25
C ASN A 75 10.88 2.63 -17.07
N TYR A 76 10.67 3.93 -16.87
CA TYR A 76 11.14 4.64 -15.67
C TYR A 76 10.27 4.32 -14.44
N LEU A 77 8.99 3.99 -14.64
CA LEU A 77 8.08 3.56 -13.59
C LEU A 77 7.42 2.21 -13.93
N LYS A 78 7.38 1.29 -12.96
CA LYS A 78 6.69 -0.01 -13.10
C LYS A 78 5.17 0.10 -12.95
N SER A 79 4.72 0.96 -12.03
CA SER A 79 3.30 1.23 -11.78
C SER A 79 3.09 2.72 -11.59
N ILE A 80 1.88 3.19 -11.93
CA ILE A 80 1.41 4.54 -11.65
C ILE A 80 0.20 4.52 -10.71
N THR A 81 -0.15 3.35 -10.16
CA THR A 81 -1.27 3.17 -9.24
C THR A 81 -0.77 2.73 -7.87
N CYS A 82 -1.46 3.17 -6.83
CA CYS A 82 -1.19 2.82 -5.44
C CYS A 82 -2.52 2.54 -4.70
N ASN A 83 -2.42 2.12 -3.43
CA ASN A 83 -3.58 1.77 -2.59
C ASN A 83 -4.55 0.77 -3.28
N ASN A 84 -4.01 -0.39 -3.70
CA ASN A 84 -4.73 -1.43 -4.45
C ASN A 84 -5.46 -0.97 -5.72
N GLY A 85 -4.97 0.11 -6.36
CA GLY A 85 -5.54 0.64 -7.61
C GLY A 85 -6.62 1.69 -7.41
N THR A 86 -6.93 2.08 -6.18
CA THR A 86 -7.90 3.16 -5.89
C THR A 86 -7.34 4.55 -6.14
N LYS A 87 -6.01 4.70 -6.14
CA LYS A 87 -5.30 5.97 -6.35
C LYS A 87 -4.35 5.86 -7.54
N LYS A 88 -4.25 6.92 -8.35
CA LYS A 88 -3.34 7.04 -9.50
C LYS A 88 -2.44 8.26 -9.37
N LEU A 89 -1.24 8.13 -9.91
CA LEU A 89 -0.28 9.22 -10.06
C LEU A 89 -0.66 10.04 -11.30
N GLU A 90 -0.88 11.34 -11.09
CA GLU A 90 -1.16 12.31 -12.14
C GLU A 90 -0.02 13.33 -12.21
N TYR A 91 0.35 13.70 -13.43
CA TYR A 91 1.36 14.72 -13.69
C TYR A 91 0.68 16.04 -14.01
N ILE A 92 1.02 17.08 -13.26
CA ILE A 92 0.50 18.43 -13.48
C ILE A 92 1.63 19.27 -14.07
N SER A 93 1.49 19.60 -15.36
CA SER A 93 2.37 20.52 -16.08
C SER A 93 1.95 21.97 -15.84
N ASP A 94 1.95 22.43 -14.59
CA ASP A 94 1.76 23.85 -14.31
C ASP A 94 3.06 24.59 -14.67
N GLU A 95 2.95 25.66 -15.46
CA GLU A 95 4.08 26.38 -16.05
C GLU A 95 5.02 27.00 -15.01
N ALA A 96 4.55 27.17 -13.76
CA ALA A 96 5.35 27.69 -12.64
C ALA A 96 6.09 26.60 -11.83
N THR A 97 5.48 25.42 -11.63
CA THR A 97 6.08 24.30 -10.85
C THR A 97 5.50 22.94 -11.29
N PRO A 98 6.17 22.18 -12.17
CA PRO A 98 5.72 20.84 -12.53
C PRO A 98 5.82 19.90 -11.32
N SER A 99 4.72 19.23 -10.98
CA SER A 99 4.65 18.31 -9.82
C SER A 99 3.79 17.10 -10.11
N PHE A 100 4.06 16.00 -9.38
CA PHE A 100 3.17 14.84 -9.36
C PHE A 100 2.17 14.98 -8.21
N ARG A 101 0.96 14.45 -8.41
CA ARG A 101 -0.04 14.33 -7.35
C ARG A 101 -0.70 12.96 -7.40
N ILE A 102 -1.11 12.48 -6.24
CA ILE A 102 -1.93 11.28 -6.13
C ILE A 102 -3.40 11.71 -6.17
N VAL A 103 -4.17 11.16 -7.10
CA VAL A 103 -5.61 11.41 -7.25
C VAL A 103 -6.39 10.12 -7.17
N ASP A 104 -7.59 10.16 -6.59
CA ASP A 104 -8.47 9.01 -6.51
C ASP A 104 -9.04 8.67 -7.91
N VAL A 105 -9.09 7.38 -8.24
CA VAL A 105 -9.56 6.85 -9.53
C VAL A 105 -11.09 6.82 -9.61
N ALA A 106 -11.78 7.03 -8.48
CA ALA A 106 -13.23 6.90 -8.36
C ALA A 106 -14.05 8.15 -8.79
N ASN A 107 -13.51 8.97 -9.69
CA ASN A 107 -14.25 10.10 -10.29
C ASN A 107 -14.23 10.02 -11.82
#